data_AF-K1S7A8-F1
#
_entry.id   AF-K1S7A8-F1
#
_cell.length_a   1.000
_cell.length_b   1.000
_cell.length_c   1.000
_cell.angle_alpha   90.00
_cell.angle_beta   90.00
_cell.angle_gamma   90.00
#
_symmetry.space_group_name_H-M   'P 1'
#
loop_
_entity.id
_entity.type
_entity.pdbx_description
1 polymer ?
#
loop_
_entity_poly.entity_id
_entity_poly.type
_entity_poly.pdbx_seq_one_letter_code
_entity_poly.pdbx_strand_id
1 'polypeptide(L)' 'EVKDAKRAIKILGGQIEDIVEAEIPFTELKHKIIVIKKVGQTPLKYPRKPGIATKTPIGTCYNLVK' A
#
# COMPACT_ATOMS: atom_id res chain seq x y z
N GLU A 1 -9.19 2.14 5.38
CA GLU A 1 -7.72 2.28 5.43
C GLU A 1 -6.96 0.95 5.29
N VAL A 2 -6.88 0.09 6.31
CA VAL A 2 -6.06 -1.15 6.23
C VAL A 2 -6.56 -2.13 5.16
N LYS A 3 -7.89 -2.25 4.99
CA LYS A 3 -8.50 -3.10 3.95
C LYS A 3 -8.19 -2.61 2.54
N ASP A 4 -8.20 -1.29 2.34
CA ASP A 4 -7.93 -0.65 1.06
C ASP A 4 -6.45 -0.80 0.67
N ALA A 5 -5.55 -0.69 1.65
CA ALA A 5 -4.13 -0.93 1.48
C ALA A 5 -3.85 -2.39 1.06
N LYS A 6 -4.45 -3.37 1.76
CA LYS A 6 -4.34 -4.79 1.40
C LYS A 6 -4.80 -5.06 -0.03
N ARG A 7 -5.90 -4.45 -0.44
CA ARG A 7 -6.44 -4.57 -1.81
C ARG A 7 -5.49 -3.97 -2.85
N ALA A 8 -4.98 -2.76 -2.59
CA ALA A 8 -4.05 -2.09 -3.50
C ALA A 8 -2.74 -2.88 -3.67
N ILE A 9 -2.20 -3.41 -2.57
CA ILE A 9 -0.99 -4.25 -2.56
C ILE A 9 -1.21 -5.50 -3.42
N LYS A 10 -2.37 -6.17 -3.27
CA LYS A 10 -2.73 -7.33 -4.09
C LYS A 10 -2.87 -7.00 -5.57
N ILE A 11 -3.52 -5.88 -5.92
CA ILE A 11 -3.66 -5.43 -7.33
C ILE A 11 -2.30 -5.17 -7.97
N LEU A 12 -1.36 -4.64 -7.20
CA LEU A 12 0.01 -4.42 -7.65
C LEU A 12 0.84 -5.70 -7.66
N GLY A 13 0.30 -6.87 -7.28
CA GLY A 13 1.03 -8.15 -7.25
C GLY A 13 1.99 -8.29 -6.07
N GLY A 14 1.76 -7.54 -4.99
CA GLY A 14 2.49 -7.66 -3.73
C GLY A 14 1.70 -8.40 -2.66
N GLN A 15 2.39 -8.85 -1.62
CA GLN A 15 1.83 -9.42 -0.40
C GLN A 15 2.58 -8.85 0.81
N ILE A 16 1.85 -8.56 1.89
CA ILE A 16 2.46 -8.15 3.16
C ILE A 16 3.06 -9.40 3.81
N GLU A 17 4.37 -9.41 4.02
CA GLU A 17 5.05 -10.49 4.73
C GLU A 17 5.15 -10.20 6.22
N ASP A 18 5.55 -8.97 6.59
CA ASP A 18 5.80 -8.64 7.98
C ASP A 18 5.52 -7.17 8.30
N ILE A 19 5.22 -6.88 9.57
CA ILE A 19 5.02 -5.55 10.12
C ILE A 19 5.92 -5.44 11.35
N VAL A 20 7.07 -4.81 11.17
CA VAL A 20 8.04 -4.59 12.25
C VAL A 20 7.74 -3.26 12.92
N GLU A 21 7.52 -3.29 14.23
CA GLU A 21 7.41 -2.07 15.03
C GLU A 21 8.82 -1.62 15.43
N ALA A 22 9.20 -0.43 14.97
CA ALA A 22 10.48 0.18 15.26
C ALA A 22 10.28 1.32 16.26
N GLU A 23 10.93 1.19 17.41
CA GLU A 23 11.00 2.25 18.41
C GLU A 23 12.26 3.08 18.14
N ILE A 24 12.08 4.38 17.91
CA ILE A 24 13.22 5.28 17.77
C ILE A 24 13.68 5.65 19.18
N PRO A 25 14.95 5.38 19.54
CA PRO A 25 15.44 5.78 20.85
C PRO A 25 15.35 7.30 20.97
N PHE A 26 15.01 7.78 22.17
CA PHE A 26 14.85 9.22 22.51
C PHE A 26 13.59 9.90 21.95
N THR A 27 12.61 9.17 21.41
CA THR A 27 11.31 9.75 21.03
C THR A 27 10.18 8.77 21.29
N GLU A 28 9.01 9.25 21.70
CA GLU A 28 7.79 8.42 21.86
C GLU A 28 7.14 8.01 20.52
N LEU A 29 7.82 8.22 19.40
CA LEU A 29 7.31 7.90 18.07
C LEU A 29 7.43 6.39 17.79
N LYS A 30 6.27 5.73 17.70
CA LYS A 30 6.17 4.35 17.23
C LYS A 30 6.13 4.32 15.71
N HIS A 31 7.21 3.88 15.06
CA HIS A 31 7.24 3.67 13.63
C HIS A 31 6.87 2.23 13.28
N LYS A 32 6.22 2.05 12.13
CA LYS A 32 5.90 0.72 11.58
C LYS A 32 6.58 0.57 10.24
N ILE A 33 7.41 -0.46 10.12
CA ILE A 33 8.04 -0.86 8.87
C ILE A 33 7.21 -2.01 8.31
N ILE A 34 6.63 -1.81 7.13
CA ILE A 34 5.81 -2.82 6.45
C ILE A 34 6.64 -3.44 5.33
N VAL A 35 6.95 -4.73 5.44
CA VAL A 35 7.67 -5.47 4.42
C VAL A 35 6.66 -6.04 3.42
N ILE A 36 6.77 -5.59 2.16
CA ILE A 36 5.91 -6.04 1.07
C ILE A 36 6.74 -6.85 0.08
N LYS A 37 6.44 -8.15 -0.03
CA LYS A 37 7.07 -9.02 -1.02
C LYS A 37 6.34 -8.96 -2.35
N LYS A 38 7.11 -8.97 -3.43
CA LYS A 38 6.59 -9.11 -4.79
C LYS A 38 6.32 -10.58 -5.08
N VAL A 39 5.05 -10.94 -5.22
CA VAL A 39 4.62 -12.33 -5.49
C VAL A 39 4.17 -12.55 -6.93
N GLY A 40 3.82 -11.48 -7.66
CA GLY A 40 3.40 -11.54 -9.05
C GLY A 40 3.82 -10.33 -9.85
N GLN A 41 3.66 -10.42 -11.18
CA GLN A 41 3.96 -9.32 -12.09
C GLN A 41 3.02 -8.14 -11.85
N THR A 42 3.55 -6.91 -11.86
CA THR A 42 2.72 -5.71 -11.85
C THR A 42 1.98 -5.60 -13.19
N PRO A 43 0.66 -5.38 -13.22
CA PRO A 43 -0.04 -5.11 -14.48
C PRO A 43 0.55 -3.89 -15.19
N LEU A 44 0.65 -3.92 -16.53
CA LEU A 44 1.21 -2.82 -17.35
C LEU A 44 0.50 -1.47 -17.16
N LYS A 45 -0.74 -1.47 -16.64
CA LYS A 45 -1.51 -0.26 -16.32
C LYS A 45 -0.85 0.59 -15.21
N TYR A 46 0.09 0.00 -14.47
CA TYR A 46 0.82 0.66 -13.39
C TYR A 46 2.31 0.79 -13.76
N PRO A 47 2.97 1.91 -13.40
CA PRO A 47 2.45 3.05 -12.64
C PRO A 47 1.50 3.93 -13.46
N ARG A 48 0.53 4.56 -12.79
CA ARG A 48 -0.38 5.51 -13.46
C ARG A 48 0.35 6.81 -13.77
N LYS A 49 -0.23 7.64 -14.65
CA LYS A 49 0.29 8.99 -14.93
C LYS A 49 0.48 9.78 -13.61
N PRO A 50 1.49 10.65 -13.54
CA PRO A 50 1.78 11.44 -12.35
C PRO A 50 0.55 12.22 -11.86
N GLY A 51 0.39 12.32 -10.54
CA GLY A 51 -0.75 12.99 -9.90
C GLY A 51 -2.05 12.18 -9.83
N ILE A 52 -2.25 11.16 -10.69
CA ILE A 52 -3.44 10.29 -10.62
C ILE A 52 -3.40 9.41 -9.37
N ALA A 53 -2.20 8.98 -8.95
CA ALA A 53 -2.00 8.20 -7.74
C ALA A 53 -2.55 8.90 -6.48
N THR A 54 -2.27 10.20 -6.36
CA THR A 54 -2.71 11.04 -5.25
C THR A 54 -4.19 11.39 -5.33
N LYS A 55 -4.68 11.77 -6.52
CA LYS A 55 -6.09 12.18 -6.72
C LYS A 55 -7.09 11.03 -6.60
N THR A 56 -6.70 9.83 -7.04
CA THR A 56 -7.61 8.67 -7.13
C THR A 56 -6.92 7.42 -6.59
N PRO A 57 -6.82 7.19 -5.28
CA PRO A 57 -6.02 6.10 -4.75
C PRO A 57 -6.60 4.72 -5.10
N ILE A 58 -5.73 3.75 -5.44
CA ILE A 58 -6.13 2.43 -5.96
C ILE A 58 -7.03 1.67 -4.96
N GLY A 59 -6.74 1.82 -3.67
CA GLY A 59 -7.51 1.17 -2.61
C GLY A 59 -8.93 1.73 -2.46
N THR A 60 -9.11 3.05 -2.58
CA THR A 60 -10.37 3.75 -2.29
C THR A 60 -11.28 3.89 -3.50
N CYS A 61 -10.75 3.89 -4.73
CA CYS A 61 -11.55 4.15 -5.94
C CYS A 61 -12.61 3.10 -6.27
N TYR A 62 -12.57 1.92 -5.64
CA TYR A 62 -13.61 0.90 -5.82
C TYR A 62 -14.85 1.10 -4.92
N ASN A 63 -14.86 2.14 -4.08
CA ASN A 63 -16.04 2.53 -3.29
C ASN A 63 -16.85 3.66 -3.93
N LEU A 64 -16.52 4.11 -5.15
CA LEU A 64 -17.31 5.11 -5.89
C LEU A 64 -18.61 4.56 -6.52
N VAL A 65 -18.91 3.28 -6.29
CA VAL A 65 -20.19 2.68 -6.66
C VAL A 65 -20.67 1.83 -5.49
N LYS A 66 -21.20 2.51 -4.46
CA LYS A 66 -22.43 2.19 -3.75
C LYS A 66 -22.81 3.37 -2.87
#